data_AF-A0A9Q8UQE7-F1
#
_entry.id   AF-A0A9Q8UQE7-F1
#
_cell.length_a   1.000
_cell.length_b   1.000
_cell.length_c   1.000
_cell.angle_alpha   90.00
_cell.angle_beta   90.00
_cell.angle_gamma   90.00
#
_symmetry.space_group_name_H-M   'P 1'
#
loop_
_entity.id
_entity.type
_entity.pdbx_description
1 polymer ?
#
loop_
_entity_poly.entity_id
_entity_poly.type
_entity_poly.pdbx_seq_one_letter_code
_entity_poly.pdbx_strand_id
1 'polypeptide(L)'
;MPACKHADLTFEPSEHAASVGYRRPTVRERANATRLGSGPGAEQLDVKPSTFPGPLVLPGDELSFDPKYERQDVKSWSGCTGFYTAKRRAIYVVPTPRLSPGVSECLPTPNLKPIKGPGRSHASTIPSPKTDDILDYLSAFYHGMPVKILEKPALSLTRWENTIGDENAPARVGLFLGAETVGVRVRPSPDRILGAQLNLDDILDAAISILPKDAHALLMIVDHDLYEDEEDDFCCGRAYGGSRVAVVSTARSKTEHAWPASHCRKFVDDNCRESEPDAGRQKNEAKVIRYASPSDRSKSAMHSAVDALQHLAVRKDLVQLSNLWLGRVCKTASHELGHCFGMDHCVYYACVMQGTSGLTEDAGQPPYLCPVDLAKLFRVTGADEKAHDTALLAFCERWRHDKLLAAFAAWLKVRLAELEAAGAPGGGSEEEAIMLD
;
A
#
# COMPACT_ATOMS: atom_id res chain seq x y z
N MET A 1 10.14 -18.74 -3.48
CA MET A 1 10.05 -19.34 -2.14
C MET A 1 8.75 -20.13 -2.04
N PRO A 2 8.71 -21.23 -1.25
CA PRO A 2 7.51 -22.04 -1.14
C PRO A 2 6.36 -21.16 -0.60
N ALA A 3 5.18 -21.28 -1.21
CA ALA A 3 3.96 -20.70 -0.64
C ALA A 3 3.78 -21.24 0.79
N CYS A 4 3.29 -20.40 1.70
CA CYS A 4 2.89 -20.85 3.02
C CYS A 4 1.86 -21.98 2.85
N LYS A 5 2.17 -23.19 3.33
CA LYS A 5 1.32 -24.39 3.19
C LYS A 5 0.37 -24.58 4.38
N HIS A 6 0.41 -23.68 5.36
CA HIS A 6 -0.44 -23.77 6.53
C HIS A 6 -1.82 -23.23 6.18
N ALA A 7 -2.84 -23.98 6.56
CA ALA A 7 -4.24 -23.62 6.30
C ALA A 7 -4.88 -22.88 7.48
N ASP A 8 -4.16 -22.74 8.60
CA ASP A 8 -4.64 -22.07 9.80
C ASP A 8 -4.29 -20.58 9.76
N LEU A 9 -5.32 -19.73 9.83
CA LEU A 9 -5.23 -18.28 9.72
C LEU A 9 -5.61 -17.62 11.04
N THR A 10 -4.97 -16.49 11.33
CA THR A 10 -5.37 -15.59 12.42
C THR A 10 -6.00 -14.32 11.87
N PHE A 11 -7.08 -13.90 12.51
CA PHE A 11 -7.80 -12.66 12.20
C PHE A 11 -7.76 -11.64 13.34
N GLU A 12 -7.10 -12.01 14.43
CA GLU A 12 -6.86 -11.14 15.59
C GLU A 12 -5.39 -10.72 15.62
N PRO A 13 -5.07 -9.60 16.30
CA PRO A 13 -3.70 -9.18 16.56
C PRO A 13 -2.87 -10.29 17.22
N SER A 14 -1.56 -10.21 17.04
CA SER A 14 -0.59 -11.16 17.57
C SER A 14 -0.54 -11.15 19.10
N GLU A 15 0.12 -12.15 19.69
CA GLU A 15 0.40 -12.16 21.14
C GLU A 15 1.29 -10.98 21.56
N HIS A 16 2.20 -10.56 20.67
CA HIS A 16 3.07 -9.40 20.88
C HIS A 16 2.28 -8.10 20.99
N ALA A 17 1.16 -7.96 20.28
CA ALA A 17 0.29 -6.80 20.39
C ALA A 17 -0.15 -6.53 21.84
N ALA A 18 -0.48 -7.59 22.57
CA ALA A 18 -0.87 -7.49 23.98
C ALA A 18 0.32 -7.14 24.89
N SER A 19 1.54 -7.61 24.59
CA SER A 19 2.73 -7.35 25.40
C SER A 19 3.17 -5.88 25.33
N VAL A 20 2.98 -5.22 24.18
CA VAL A 20 3.25 -3.79 23.99
C VAL A 20 2.08 -2.89 24.38
N GLY A 21 0.95 -3.47 24.80
CA GLY A 21 -0.22 -2.71 25.25
C GLY A 21 -1.09 -2.16 24.12
N TYR A 22 -0.99 -2.69 22.91
CA TYR A 22 -1.91 -2.38 21.82
C TYR A 22 -3.32 -2.90 22.15
N ARG A 23 -4.32 -2.02 21.98
CA ARG A 23 -5.73 -2.37 22.20
C ARG A 23 -6.53 -2.17 20.92
N ARG A 24 -6.89 -3.29 20.28
CA ARG A 24 -7.79 -3.28 19.12
C ARG A 24 -9.13 -2.61 19.47
N PRO A 25 -9.63 -1.68 18.64
CA PRO A 25 -10.97 -1.12 18.80
C PRO A 25 -12.03 -2.23 18.81
N THR A 26 -13.01 -2.14 19.70
CA THR A 26 -14.15 -3.05 19.81
C THR A 26 -15.02 -3.01 18.56
N VAL A 27 -15.86 -4.03 18.34
CA VAL A 27 -16.79 -4.09 17.20
C VAL A 27 -17.67 -2.82 17.13
N ARG A 28 -18.16 -2.34 18.28
CA ARG A 28 -18.95 -1.11 18.36
C ARG A 28 -18.15 0.14 18.03
N GLU A 29 -16.91 0.27 18.52
CA GLU A 29 -16.04 1.40 18.18
C GLU A 29 -15.73 1.41 16.67
N ARG A 30 -15.50 0.25 16.05
CA ARG A 30 -15.30 0.15 14.59
C ARG A 30 -16.57 0.50 13.81
N ALA A 31 -17.74 0.08 14.27
CA ALA A 31 -19.03 0.44 13.66
C ALA A 31 -19.35 1.93 13.76
N ASN A 32 -18.97 2.57 14.87
CA ASN A 32 -19.10 4.02 15.01
C ASN A 32 -18.11 4.76 14.12
N ALA A 33 -16.91 4.20 13.91
CA ALA A 33 -15.86 4.86 13.16
C ALA A 33 -16.18 5.07 11.66
N THR A 34 -17.18 4.36 11.12
CA THR A 34 -17.62 4.52 9.73
C THR A 34 -18.65 5.65 9.52
N ARG A 35 -19.10 6.31 10.60
CA ARG A 35 -20.22 7.24 10.58
C ARG A 35 -19.80 8.67 10.95
N LEU A 36 -20.58 9.66 10.49
CA LEU A 36 -20.41 11.07 10.88
C LEU A 36 -21.02 11.37 12.27
N GLY A 37 -22.05 10.63 12.68
CA GLY A 37 -22.82 10.87 13.90
C GLY A 37 -22.69 9.75 14.94
N SER A 38 -22.77 10.13 16.23
CA SER A 38 -22.78 9.20 17.37
C SER A 38 -24.22 8.93 17.83
N GLY A 39 -25.03 8.28 16.99
CA GLY A 39 -26.42 7.97 17.31
C GLY A 39 -26.58 6.70 18.18
N PRO A 40 -27.58 6.63 19.08
CA PRO A 40 -27.96 5.39 19.77
C PRO A 40 -28.66 4.46 18.77
N GLY A 41 -27.87 3.79 17.94
CA GLY A 41 -28.35 2.94 16.85
C GLY A 41 -27.21 2.44 15.97
N ALA A 42 -26.00 2.32 16.54
CA ALA A 42 -24.89 1.68 15.85
C ALA A 42 -25.20 0.19 15.69
N GLU A 43 -26.01 -0.12 14.68
CA GLU A 43 -26.10 -1.46 14.14
C GLU A 43 -24.68 -1.97 13.94
N GLN A 44 -24.43 -3.16 14.48
CA GLN A 44 -23.17 -3.84 14.37
C GLN A 44 -22.79 -3.90 12.89
N LEU A 45 -21.62 -3.36 12.51
CA LEU A 45 -21.05 -3.64 11.20
C LEU A 45 -21.00 -5.15 11.05
N ASP A 46 -21.83 -5.70 10.16
CA ASP A 46 -21.86 -7.14 9.87
C ASP A 46 -20.69 -7.51 8.96
N VAL A 47 -19.49 -7.34 9.51
CA VAL A 47 -18.24 -7.59 8.81
C VAL A 47 -17.46 -8.65 9.59
N LYS A 48 -17.30 -9.81 8.97
CA LYS A 48 -16.60 -10.94 9.55
C LYS A 48 -15.10 -10.64 9.68
N PRO A 49 -14.43 -10.99 10.79
CA PRO A 49 -12.97 -10.90 10.90
C PRO A 49 -12.23 -11.69 9.81
N SER A 50 -12.87 -12.73 9.28
CA SER A 50 -12.34 -13.57 8.21
C SER A 50 -12.49 -12.95 6.80
N THR A 51 -13.10 -11.77 6.71
CA THR A 51 -13.14 -10.86 5.55
C THR A 51 -12.20 -9.68 5.78
N PHE A 52 -12.38 -8.96 6.89
CA PHE A 52 -11.50 -7.86 7.32
C PHE A 52 -10.88 -8.18 8.70
N PRO A 53 -9.66 -8.72 8.74
CA PRO A 53 -8.97 -9.06 9.99
C PRO A 53 -8.50 -7.82 10.74
N GLY A 54 -8.01 -8.00 11.96
CA GLY A 54 -7.29 -6.95 12.69
C GLY A 54 -5.88 -6.75 12.16
N PRO A 55 -5.24 -5.61 12.47
CA PRO A 55 -3.81 -5.45 12.25
C PRO A 55 -3.05 -6.53 13.02
N LEU A 56 -1.97 -7.05 12.45
CA LEU A 56 -1.20 -8.14 13.06
C LEU A 56 -0.40 -7.66 14.27
N VAL A 57 0.23 -6.48 14.20
CA VAL A 57 1.05 -5.90 15.27
C VAL A 57 2.13 -6.89 15.72
N LEU A 58 3.02 -7.24 14.78
CA LEU A 58 4.19 -8.07 14.99
C LEU A 58 5.34 -7.25 15.62
N PRO A 59 6.36 -7.90 16.19
CA PRO A 59 7.57 -7.22 16.62
C PRO A 59 8.18 -6.41 15.48
N GLY A 60 8.37 -5.11 15.74
CA GLY A 60 8.94 -4.18 14.77
C GLY A 60 7.92 -3.50 13.85
N ASP A 61 6.62 -3.85 13.90
CA ASP A 61 5.55 -3.10 13.20
C ASP A 61 5.40 -1.68 13.78
N GLU A 62 4.87 -0.73 13.01
CA GLU A 62 4.62 0.64 13.48
C GLU A 62 3.79 0.66 14.77
N LEU A 63 2.69 -0.10 14.80
CA LEU A 63 1.82 -0.22 15.97
C LEU A 63 2.47 -0.99 17.14
N SER A 64 3.61 -1.67 16.91
CA SER A 64 4.42 -2.19 18.00
C SER A 64 5.23 -1.09 18.67
N PHE A 65 5.64 -0.05 17.95
CA PHE A 65 6.39 1.09 18.50
C PHE A 65 5.45 2.15 19.07
N ASP A 66 4.32 2.40 18.40
CA ASP A 66 3.25 3.29 18.89
C ASP A 66 1.90 2.54 19.01
N PRO A 67 1.71 1.76 20.08
CA PRO A 67 0.47 1.00 20.30
C PRO A 67 -0.76 1.88 20.58
N LYS A 68 -0.57 3.19 20.75
CA LYS A 68 -1.61 4.17 21.05
C LYS A 68 -1.79 5.20 19.94
N TYR A 69 -1.27 4.91 18.73
CA TYR A 69 -1.41 5.74 17.56
C TYR A 69 -2.84 6.29 17.41
N GLU A 70 -2.93 7.59 17.10
CA GLU A 70 -4.20 8.30 17.08
C GLU A 70 -5.14 7.73 16.03
N ARG A 71 -6.43 7.63 16.38
CA ARG A 71 -7.42 7.00 15.51
C ARG A 71 -8.13 8.08 14.70
N GLN A 72 -8.10 7.94 13.38
CA GLN A 72 -8.90 8.78 12.50
C GLN A 72 -10.18 8.06 12.06
N ASP A 73 -11.31 8.35 12.70
CA ASP A 73 -12.63 7.93 12.21
C ASP A 73 -13.16 8.85 11.09
N VAL A 74 -14.29 8.48 10.48
CA VAL A 74 -14.96 9.28 9.45
C VAL A 74 -15.31 10.70 9.93
N LYS A 75 -15.68 10.85 11.21
CA LYS A 75 -16.03 12.15 11.78
C LYS A 75 -14.80 13.06 11.88
N SER A 76 -13.71 12.57 12.46
CA SER A 76 -12.42 13.27 12.54
C SER A 76 -11.90 13.63 11.15
N TRP A 77 -11.90 12.65 10.24
CA TRP A 77 -11.54 12.85 8.83
C TRP A 77 -12.38 13.94 8.16
N SER A 78 -13.70 13.98 8.39
CA SER A 78 -14.57 15.02 7.80
C SER A 78 -14.26 16.45 8.28
N GLY A 79 -13.59 16.58 9.44
CA GLY A 79 -13.09 17.86 9.94
C GLY A 79 -11.82 18.34 9.22
N CYS A 80 -11.13 17.47 8.48
CA CYS A 80 -9.97 17.82 7.68
C CYS A 80 -10.40 18.63 6.44
N THR A 81 -10.28 19.95 6.51
CA THR A 81 -10.66 20.86 5.41
C THR A 81 -9.62 20.86 4.27
N GLY A 82 -10.05 21.16 3.04
CA GLY A 82 -9.15 21.43 1.90
C GLY A 82 -8.74 20.22 1.06
N PHE A 83 -9.06 19.00 1.48
CA PHE A 83 -8.77 17.77 0.73
C PHE A 83 -9.72 17.55 -0.45
N TYR A 84 -11.01 17.90 -0.31
CA TYR A 84 -11.99 17.78 -1.39
C TYR A 84 -12.67 19.10 -1.72
N THR A 85 -12.83 19.40 -3.02
CA THR A 85 -13.59 20.56 -3.52
C THR A 85 -14.22 20.21 -4.86
N ALA A 86 -15.36 20.83 -5.20
CA ALA A 86 -16.00 20.65 -6.51
C ALA A 86 -15.11 21.04 -7.72
N LYS A 87 -14.04 21.82 -7.48
CA LYS A 87 -13.10 22.28 -8.52
C LYS A 87 -11.94 21.32 -8.78
N ARG A 88 -11.64 20.41 -7.85
CA ARG A 88 -10.48 19.49 -7.90
C ARG A 88 -10.97 18.06 -8.04
N ARG A 89 -10.96 17.53 -9.27
CA ARG A 89 -11.72 16.33 -9.62
C ARG A 89 -10.92 15.24 -10.32
N ALA A 90 -9.60 15.38 -10.46
CA ALA A 90 -8.80 14.39 -11.17
C ALA A 90 -7.55 13.98 -10.38
N ILE A 91 -7.24 12.69 -10.35
CA ILE A 91 -5.93 12.21 -9.94
C ILE A 91 -5.02 12.24 -11.17
N TYR A 92 -3.83 12.80 -11.03
CA TYR A 92 -2.81 12.79 -12.09
C TYR A 92 -1.69 11.81 -11.73
N VAL A 93 -1.30 10.97 -12.68
CA VAL A 93 -0.15 10.07 -12.56
C VAL A 93 0.94 10.60 -13.48
N VAL A 94 2.12 10.88 -12.92
CA VAL A 94 3.30 11.30 -13.66
C VAL A 94 4.14 10.07 -13.96
N PRO A 95 4.42 9.78 -15.25
CA PRO A 95 5.30 8.67 -15.64
C PRO A 95 6.71 8.83 -15.08
N THR A 96 7.48 7.75 -15.07
CA THR A 96 8.86 7.78 -14.60
C THR A 96 9.71 8.76 -15.43
N PRO A 97 10.50 9.65 -14.79
CA PRO A 97 11.36 10.57 -15.51
C PRO A 97 12.35 9.83 -16.42
N ARG A 98 12.48 10.27 -17.67
CA ARG A 98 13.40 9.65 -18.64
C ARG A 98 14.84 9.94 -18.28
N LEU A 99 15.74 9.00 -18.52
CA LEU A 99 17.18 9.26 -18.37
C LEU A 99 17.72 9.97 -19.62
N SER A 100 18.34 11.14 -19.42
CA SER A 100 19.04 11.83 -20.51
C SER A 100 20.35 11.11 -20.87
N PRO A 101 20.83 11.20 -22.13
CA PRO A 101 22.11 10.61 -22.52
C PRO A 101 23.28 11.12 -21.65
N GLY A 102 24.15 10.23 -21.20
CA GLY A 102 25.35 10.57 -20.40
C GLY A 102 25.12 10.73 -18.89
N VAL A 103 23.88 10.66 -18.41
CA VAL A 103 23.58 10.73 -16.97
C VAL A 103 23.69 9.35 -16.28
N SER A 104 23.65 8.26 -17.06
CA SER A 104 23.76 6.88 -16.57
C SER A 104 25.09 6.56 -15.85
N GLU A 105 26.13 7.38 -16.04
CA GLU A 105 27.43 7.24 -15.37
C GLU A 105 27.46 7.93 -13.98
N CYS A 106 26.50 8.83 -13.71
CA CYS A 106 26.47 9.66 -12.50
C CYS A 106 25.21 9.42 -11.63
N LEU A 107 24.26 8.62 -12.12
CA LEU A 107 23.01 8.30 -11.42
C LEU A 107 23.10 6.97 -10.66
N PRO A 108 22.31 6.81 -9.58
CA PRO A 108 21.91 5.48 -9.17
C PRO A 108 21.35 4.73 -10.37
N THR A 109 21.83 3.53 -10.66
CA THR A 109 21.21 2.70 -11.67
C THR A 109 19.79 2.34 -11.21
N PRO A 110 18.73 2.64 -11.99
CA PRO A 110 17.37 2.21 -11.65
C PRO A 110 17.40 0.68 -11.56
N ASN A 111 17.09 0.13 -10.38
CA ASN A 111 17.32 -1.29 -10.18
C ASN A 111 16.18 -2.12 -10.73
N LEU A 112 16.50 -2.82 -11.80
CA LEU A 112 15.79 -3.99 -12.27
C LEU A 112 16.72 -5.17 -11.99
N LYS A 113 16.51 -5.87 -10.86
CA LYS A 113 17.40 -6.96 -10.43
C LYS A 113 17.75 -7.87 -11.62
N PRO A 114 19.04 -8.04 -11.97
CA PRO A 114 19.44 -8.99 -12.99
C PRO A 114 18.94 -10.40 -12.67
N ILE A 115 18.11 -10.98 -13.52
CA ILE A 115 17.85 -12.43 -13.42
C ILE A 115 18.97 -13.15 -14.15
N LYS A 116 19.85 -13.81 -13.41
CA LYS A 116 20.70 -14.87 -13.97
C LYS A 116 19.83 -16.12 -14.18
N GLY A 117 19.25 -16.26 -15.36
CA GLY A 117 18.64 -17.53 -15.78
C GLY A 117 19.72 -18.59 -15.98
N PRO A 118 19.45 -19.88 -15.70
CA PRO A 118 20.40 -20.94 -16.04
C PRO A 118 20.62 -20.94 -17.56
N GLY A 119 21.85 -20.64 -18.00
CA GLY A 119 22.26 -20.69 -19.41
C GLY A 119 22.15 -19.40 -20.23
N ARG A 120 21.87 -18.22 -19.64
CA ARG A 120 21.93 -16.93 -20.36
C ARG A 120 23.19 -16.14 -19.98
N SER A 121 23.99 -15.77 -20.98
CA SER A 121 25.25 -15.00 -20.85
C SER A 121 25.06 -13.51 -20.55
N HIS A 122 23.83 -12.99 -20.65
CA HIS A 122 23.50 -11.59 -20.37
C HIS A 122 22.43 -11.47 -19.28
N ALA A 123 22.68 -10.59 -18.32
CA ALA A 123 21.70 -10.14 -17.34
C ALA A 123 20.52 -9.47 -18.06
N SER A 124 19.33 -10.05 -17.98
CA SER A 124 18.09 -9.39 -18.40
C SER A 124 17.47 -8.65 -17.22
N THR A 125 17.24 -7.35 -17.36
CA THR A 125 16.51 -6.50 -16.42
C THR A 125 14.99 -6.75 -16.56
N ILE A 126 14.28 -6.88 -15.45
CA ILE A 126 12.80 -6.95 -15.44
C ILE A 126 12.27 -5.56 -15.78
N PRO A 127 11.43 -5.31 -16.78
CA PRO A 127 10.93 -3.96 -17.05
C PRO A 127 10.09 -3.43 -15.89
N SER A 128 10.21 -2.13 -15.60
CA SER A 128 9.32 -1.42 -14.66
C SER A 128 7.85 -1.51 -15.11
N PRO A 129 6.88 -1.48 -14.19
CA PRO A 129 5.47 -1.48 -14.55
C PRO A 129 5.14 -0.28 -15.43
N LYS A 130 4.23 -0.47 -16.39
CA LYS A 130 3.80 0.63 -17.25
C LYS A 130 2.92 1.57 -16.46
N THR A 131 3.06 2.86 -16.72
CA THR A 131 2.21 3.89 -16.12
C THR A 131 0.73 3.66 -16.44
N ASP A 132 0.41 3.16 -17.64
CA ASP A 132 -0.97 2.81 -18.02
C ASP A 132 -1.57 1.73 -17.11
N ASP A 133 -0.78 0.70 -16.75
CA ASP A 133 -1.25 -0.39 -15.89
C ASP A 133 -1.51 0.12 -14.45
N ILE A 134 -0.70 1.07 -13.99
CA ILE A 134 -0.89 1.74 -12.69
C ILE A 134 -2.12 2.67 -12.74
N LEU A 135 -2.28 3.46 -13.81
CA LEU A 135 -3.45 4.30 -14.01
C LEU A 135 -4.74 3.48 -13.99
N ASP A 136 -4.75 2.34 -14.70
CA ASP A 136 -5.90 1.45 -14.75
C ASP A 136 -6.26 0.90 -13.36
N TYR A 137 -5.26 0.52 -12.56
CA TYR A 137 -5.50 0.08 -11.19
C TYR A 137 -6.04 1.21 -10.32
N LEU A 138 -5.42 2.38 -10.37
CA LEU A 138 -5.85 3.54 -9.58
C LEU A 138 -7.23 4.02 -9.99
N SER A 139 -7.61 3.89 -11.26
CA SER A 139 -8.97 4.17 -11.75
C SER A 139 -10.02 3.22 -11.15
N ALA A 140 -9.63 1.96 -10.92
CA ALA A 140 -10.48 0.99 -10.24
C ALA A 140 -10.50 1.20 -8.71
N PHE A 141 -9.36 1.51 -8.11
CA PHE A 141 -9.23 1.73 -6.66
C PHE A 141 -9.91 3.02 -6.21
N TYR A 142 -9.68 4.12 -6.90
CA TYR A 142 -10.35 5.40 -6.65
C TYR A 142 -11.62 5.54 -7.51
N HIS A 143 -12.39 4.46 -7.65
CA HIS A 143 -13.58 4.42 -8.50
C HIS A 143 -14.50 5.62 -8.23
N GLY A 144 -14.99 6.25 -9.30
CA GLY A 144 -15.74 7.51 -9.26
C GLY A 144 -14.89 8.76 -9.50
N MET A 145 -13.55 8.66 -9.44
CA MET A 145 -12.63 9.75 -9.75
C MET A 145 -11.90 9.53 -11.09
N PRO A 146 -11.90 10.54 -12.00
CA PRO A 146 -11.03 10.54 -13.16
C PRO A 146 -9.55 10.41 -12.78
N VAL A 147 -8.85 9.44 -13.38
CA VAL A 147 -7.38 9.31 -13.29
C VAL A 147 -6.78 9.57 -14.67
N LYS A 148 -5.74 10.39 -14.74
CA LYS A 148 -5.12 10.84 -16.00
C LYS A 148 -3.61 10.73 -15.94
N ILE A 149 -2.96 10.46 -17.06
CA ILE A 149 -1.50 10.63 -17.18
C ILE A 149 -1.19 12.11 -17.43
N LEU A 150 -0.23 12.65 -16.67
CA LEU A 150 0.34 13.96 -16.96
C LEU A 150 1.49 13.79 -17.97
N GLU A 151 1.18 13.88 -19.26
CA GLU A 151 2.17 13.68 -20.33
C GLU A 151 3.14 14.85 -20.51
N LYS A 152 2.75 16.05 -20.08
CA LYS A 152 3.52 17.28 -20.25
C LYS A 152 3.59 18.05 -18.94
N PRO A 153 4.79 18.54 -18.56
CA PRO A 153 6.07 18.38 -19.27
C PRO A 153 6.61 16.94 -19.18
N ALA A 154 7.31 16.48 -20.21
CA ALA A 154 7.96 15.17 -20.20
C ALA A 154 9.21 15.24 -19.32
N LEU A 155 9.10 14.73 -18.10
CA LEU A 155 10.17 14.83 -17.10
C LEU A 155 11.39 14.00 -17.51
N SER A 156 12.57 14.51 -17.20
CA SER A 156 13.82 13.78 -17.38
C SER A 156 14.82 14.03 -16.28
N LEU A 157 15.61 13.00 -15.94
CA LEU A 157 16.81 13.14 -15.14
C LEU A 157 17.97 13.58 -16.04
N THR A 158 18.63 14.66 -15.64
CA THR A 158 19.73 15.32 -16.35
C THR A 158 20.97 15.38 -15.47
N ARG A 159 22.13 15.71 -16.07
CA ARG A 159 23.30 16.10 -15.29
C ARG A 159 22.98 17.39 -14.53
N TRP A 160 23.47 17.51 -13.30
CA TRP A 160 23.41 18.75 -12.54
C TRP A 160 24.60 19.63 -12.90
N GLU A 161 24.35 20.79 -13.53
CA GLU A 161 25.40 21.70 -14.02
C GLU A 161 25.69 22.88 -13.07
N ASN A 162 24.82 23.12 -12.07
CA ASN A 162 25.00 24.16 -11.07
C ASN A 162 25.98 23.71 -9.97
N THR A 163 27.28 23.71 -10.29
CA THR A 163 28.38 23.43 -9.35
C THR A 163 29.09 24.68 -8.85
N ILE A 164 28.47 25.86 -8.97
CA ILE A 164 29.04 27.10 -8.44
C ILE A 164 28.89 27.09 -6.91
N GLY A 165 29.94 26.67 -6.19
CA GLY A 165 30.27 27.31 -4.91
C GLY A 165 30.45 26.49 -3.64
N ASP A 166 30.51 25.16 -3.64
CA ASP A 166 30.93 24.41 -2.43
C ASP A 166 31.37 22.97 -2.76
N GLU A 167 32.63 22.62 -2.47
CA GLU A 167 33.15 21.24 -2.63
C GLU A 167 32.52 20.26 -1.61
N ASN A 168 31.90 20.77 -0.53
CA ASN A 168 31.21 19.97 0.48
C ASN A 168 29.71 19.80 0.20
N ALA A 169 29.17 20.37 -0.88
CA ALA A 169 27.76 20.20 -1.20
C ALA A 169 27.44 18.73 -1.54
N PRO A 170 26.27 18.21 -1.10
CA PRO A 170 25.86 16.85 -1.44
C PRO A 170 25.74 16.68 -2.95
N ALA A 171 26.09 15.50 -3.44
CA ALA A 171 25.94 15.14 -4.85
C ALA A 171 24.48 15.32 -5.30
N ARG A 172 24.29 15.81 -6.53
CA ARG A 172 22.96 16.10 -7.09
C ARG A 172 22.83 15.61 -8.52
N VAL A 173 21.60 15.29 -8.89
CA VAL A 173 21.16 15.11 -10.28
C VAL A 173 20.07 16.14 -10.60
N GLY A 174 19.97 16.54 -11.86
CA GLY A 174 18.91 17.45 -12.28
C GLY A 174 17.63 16.67 -12.56
N LEU A 175 16.48 17.17 -12.11
CA LEU A 175 15.15 16.75 -12.52
C LEU A 175 14.54 17.87 -13.35
N PHE A 176 14.49 17.66 -14.66
CA PHE A 176 13.94 18.63 -15.62
C PHE A 176 12.41 18.57 -15.65
N LEU A 177 11.79 19.72 -15.39
CA LEU A 177 10.34 19.92 -15.31
C LEU A 177 9.81 20.69 -16.54
N GLY A 178 10.49 20.61 -17.68
CA GLY A 178 10.07 21.27 -18.92
C GLY A 178 10.51 22.72 -19.07
N ALA A 179 10.38 23.54 -18.02
CA ALA A 179 10.82 24.94 -18.02
C ALA A 179 12.05 25.17 -17.14
N GLU A 180 12.21 24.37 -16.09
CA GLU A 180 13.27 24.48 -15.09
C GLU A 180 13.84 23.10 -14.74
N THR A 181 14.99 23.10 -14.06
CA THR A 181 15.64 21.89 -13.56
C THR A 181 15.87 22.03 -12.06
N VAL A 182 15.28 21.12 -11.29
CA VAL A 182 15.46 21.06 -9.83
C VAL A 182 16.62 20.12 -9.51
N GLY A 183 17.48 20.50 -8.55
CA GLY A 183 18.62 19.66 -8.15
C GLY A 183 18.22 18.70 -7.04
N VAL A 184 18.08 17.42 -7.37
CA VAL A 184 17.72 16.34 -6.44
C VAL A 184 18.99 15.77 -5.81
N ARG A 185 19.07 15.78 -4.47
CA ARG A 185 20.18 15.23 -3.70
C ARG A 185 20.28 13.72 -3.90
N VAL A 186 21.53 13.24 -3.90
CA VAL A 186 21.89 11.85 -4.12
C VAL A 186 22.82 11.40 -2.99
N ARG A 187 22.56 10.22 -2.45
CA ARG A 187 23.48 9.56 -1.51
C ARG A 187 23.72 8.09 -1.91
N PRO A 188 24.85 7.49 -1.53
CA PRO A 188 25.02 6.03 -1.62
C PRO A 188 23.98 5.31 -0.76
N SER A 189 23.49 4.15 -1.20
CA SER A 189 22.56 3.35 -0.39
C SER A 189 23.27 2.81 0.86
N PRO A 190 22.76 3.05 2.08
CA PRO A 190 23.39 2.59 3.33
C PRO A 190 23.63 1.07 3.35
N ASP A 191 22.65 0.30 2.87
CA ASP A 191 22.67 -1.16 2.81
C ASP A 191 23.51 -1.75 1.66
N ARG A 192 23.98 -0.91 0.73
CA ARG A 192 24.74 -1.28 -0.48
C ARG A 192 24.02 -2.28 -1.40
N ILE A 193 22.70 -2.48 -1.24
CA ILE A 193 21.91 -3.30 -2.15
C ILE A 193 21.73 -2.57 -3.48
N LEU A 194 21.46 -1.27 -3.40
CA LEU A 194 21.32 -0.34 -4.52
C LEU A 194 22.54 0.59 -4.57
N GLY A 195 22.85 1.13 -5.76
CA GLY A 195 24.04 1.96 -5.93
C GLY A 195 23.93 3.32 -5.22
N ALA A 196 22.76 3.93 -5.28
CA ALA A 196 22.46 5.21 -4.67
C ALA A 196 20.95 5.42 -4.51
N GLN A 197 20.58 6.47 -3.79
CA GLN A 197 19.22 6.88 -3.48
C GLN A 197 19.03 8.35 -3.84
N LEU A 198 17.82 8.70 -4.27
CA LEU A 198 17.41 10.07 -4.52
C LEU A 198 16.64 10.61 -3.32
N ASN A 199 16.87 11.87 -2.97
CA ASN A 199 16.13 12.47 -1.87
C ASN A 199 14.66 12.69 -2.26
N LEU A 200 13.78 12.28 -1.37
CA LEU A 200 12.35 12.25 -1.55
C LEU A 200 11.72 13.64 -1.47
N ASP A 201 12.16 14.46 -0.52
CA ASP A 201 11.64 15.83 -0.34
C ASP A 201 11.90 16.68 -1.58
N ASP A 202 13.10 16.59 -2.16
CA ASP A 202 13.45 17.33 -3.38
C ASP A 202 12.52 16.94 -4.57
N ILE A 203 12.07 15.68 -4.63
CA ILE A 203 11.15 15.20 -5.66
C ILE A 203 9.70 15.61 -5.34
N LEU A 204 9.31 15.60 -4.07
CA LEU A 204 7.99 16.08 -3.63
C LEU A 204 7.82 17.58 -3.91
N ASP A 205 8.84 18.39 -3.66
CA ASP A 205 8.84 19.82 -4.02
C ASP A 205 8.66 20.03 -5.52
N ALA A 206 9.35 19.22 -6.34
CA ALA A 206 9.16 19.21 -7.79
C ALA A 206 7.75 18.75 -8.20
N ALA A 207 7.16 17.78 -7.50
CA ALA A 207 5.80 17.34 -7.72
C ALA A 207 4.76 18.45 -7.40
N ILE A 208 5.02 19.26 -6.37
CA ILE A 208 4.19 20.42 -6.01
C ILE A 208 4.20 21.46 -7.12
N SER A 209 5.37 21.76 -7.69
CA SER A 209 5.50 22.82 -8.70
C SER A 209 4.76 22.49 -10.01
N ILE A 210 4.60 21.19 -10.34
CA ILE A 210 3.92 20.73 -11.55
C ILE A 210 2.45 20.33 -11.32
N LEU A 211 1.93 20.45 -10.10
CA LEU A 211 0.57 20.03 -9.73
C LEU A 211 -0.51 20.80 -10.52
N PRO A 212 -1.33 20.12 -11.35
CA PRO A 212 -2.39 20.80 -12.12
C PRO A 212 -3.45 21.46 -11.23
N LYS A 213 -4.03 22.56 -11.70
CA LYS A 213 -5.03 23.34 -10.95
C LYS A 213 -6.32 22.57 -10.65
N ASP A 214 -6.72 21.67 -11.55
CA ASP A 214 -7.91 20.81 -11.42
C ASP A 214 -7.60 19.47 -10.73
N ALA A 215 -6.34 19.21 -10.38
CA ALA A 215 -5.94 17.99 -9.72
C ALA A 215 -6.58 17.94 -8.32
N HIS A 216 -7.17 16.80 -7.99
CA HIS A 216 -7.37 16.38 -6.61
C HIS A 216 -6.02 16.07 -5.99
N ALA A 217 -5.27 15.15 -6.61
CA ALA A 217 -3.93 14.75 -6.20
C ALA A 217 -3.02 14.48 -7.42
N LEU A 218 -1.71 14.50 -7.20
CA LEU A 218 -0.69 14.08 -8.18
C LEU A 218 0.21 13.00 -7.57
N LEU A 219 0.38 11.90 -8.29
CA LEU A 219 1.29 10.82 -7.96
C LEU A 219 2.45 10.80 -8.96
N MET A 220 3.68 10.90 -8.50
CA MET A 220 4.88 10.71 -9.32
C MET A 220 5.50 9.34 -9.07
N ILE A 221 5.78 8.59 -10.14
CA ILE A 221 6.44 7.29 -10.06
C ILE A 221 7.93 7.47 -10.35
N VAL A 222 8.80 6.83 -9.57
CA VAL A 222 10.26 6.90 -9.73
C VAL A 222 10.86 5.50 -9.69
N ASP A 223 11.73 5.17 -10.65
CA ASP A 223 12.39 3.84 -10.72
C ASP A 223 13.60 3.69 -9.77
N HIS A 224 13.99 4.78 -9.11
CA HIS A 224 15.16 4.88 -8.25
C HIS A 224 14.78 4.71 -6.78
N ASP A 225 15.75 4.28 -6.00
CA ASP A 225 15.59 4.19 -4.56
C ASP A 225 15.45 5.59 -3.94
N LEU A 226 14.72 5.69 -2.83
CA LEU A 226 14.40 6.97 -2.19
C LEU A 226 14.85 6.99 -0.74
N TYR A 227 15.09 8.18 -0.21
CA TYR A 227 15.30 8.45 1.21
C TYR A 227 14.73 9.83 1.59
N GLU A 228 14.23 10.01 2.82
CA GLU A 228 13.73 11.30 3.30
C GLU A 228 14.85 12.01 4.10
N ASP A 229 15.39 11.36 5.12
CA ASP A 229 16.44 11.91 6.00
C ASP A 229 17.66 10.98 6.20
N GLU A 230 18.62 11.43 7.03
CA GLU A 230 19.88 10.71 7.30
C GLU A 230 19.71 9.48 8.22
N GLU A 231 18.60 9.39 8.96
CA GLU A 231 18.29 8.26 9.84
C GLU A 231 17.57 7.13 9.07
N ASP A 232 16.94 7.45 7.95
CA ASP A 232 16.28 6.48 7.08
C ASP A 232 17.26 5.50 6.42
N ASP A 233 16.85 4.23 6.37
CA ASP A 233 17.46 3.26 5.45
C ASP A 233 17.03 3.51 4.00
N PHE A 234 15.72 3.67 3.76
CA PHE A 234 15.08 3.96 2.46
C PHE A 234 13.57 4.23 2.61
N CYS A 235 12.94 4.77 1.56
CA CYS A 235 11.49 4.94 1.46
C CYS A 235 10.94 4.26 0.19
N CYS A 236 9.79 3.59 0.30
CA CYS A 236 9.07 3.04 -0.87
C CYS A 236 8.05 4.04 -1.46
N GLY A 237 7.61 4.99 -0.66
CA GLY A 237 6.72 6.07 -1.05
C GLY A 237 6.61 7.09 0.07
N ARG A 238 6.08 8.27 -0.26
CA ARG A 238 5.69 9.31 0.69
C ARG A 238 4.67 10.23 0.05
N ALA A 239 3.78 10.75 0.87
CA ALA A 239 2.83 11.78 0.48
C ALA A 239 2.93 13.01 1.38
N TYR A 240 2.88 14.18 0.76
CA TYR A 240 2.52 15.42 1.44
C TYR A 240 1.03 15.64 1.22
N GLY A 241 0.21 14.96 2.02
CA GLY A 241 -1.25 14.91 1.83
C GLY A 241 -1.90 16.30 1.72
N GLY A 242 -1.49 17.24 2.58
CA GLY A 242 -1.98 18.64 2.54
C GLY A 242 -1.59 19.40 1.27
N SER A 243 -0.44 19.05 0.67
CA SER A 243 0.02 19.58 -0.63
C SER A 243 -0.54 18.79 -1.82
N ARG A 244 -1.20 17.66 -1.56
CA ARG A 244 -1.88 16.80 -2.54
C ARG A 244 -0.93 16.17 -3.55
N VAL A 245 0.28 15.85 -3.11
CA VAL A 245 1.29 15.16 -3.92
C VAL A 245 1.80 13.92 -3.21
N ALA A 246 2.13 12.92 -4.01
CA ALA A 246 2.72 11.67 -3.58
C ALA A 246 3.84 11.25 -4.54
N VAL A 247 4.87 10.60 -4.01
CA VAL A 247 5.94 9.99 -4.79
C VAL A 247 6.04 8.53 -4.38
N VAL A 248 6.12 7.62 -5.36
CA VAL A 248 6.32 6.19 -5.12
C VAL A 248 7.53 5.68 -5.88
N SER A 249 8.42 5.02 -5.15
CA SER A 249 9.53 4.28 -5.72
C SER A 249 9.07 2.92 -6.20
N THR A 250 9.58 2.50 -7.34
CA THR A 250 9.48 1.11 -7.73
C THR A 250 10.65 0.28 -7.21
N ALA A 251 11.78 0.85 -6.76
CA ALA A 251 13.08 0.18 -6.66
C ALA A 251 13.18 -1.00 -5.66
N ARG A 252 12.43 -0.95 -4.56
CA ARG A 252 12.54 -1.92 -3.46
C ARG A 252 11.28 -2.75 -3.30
N SER A 253 11.46 -4.05 -3.07
CA SER A 253 10.33 -4.93 -2.79
C SER A 253 10.75 -6.24 -2.09
N LYS A 254 9.97 -6.71 -1.10
CA LYS A 254 10.14 -8.00 -0.39
C LYS A 254 8.93 -8.91 -0.59
N THR A 255 9.13 -10.21 -0.86
CA THR A 255 8.04 -11.16 -1.26
C THR A 255 7.75 -12.26 -0.23
N GLU A 256 8.48 -12.27 0.88
CA GLU A 256 8.35 -13.33 1.88
C GLU A 256 7.11 -13.12 2.73
N HIS A 257 6.24 -14.14 2.80
CA HIS A 257 4.99 -14.13 3.58
C HIS A 257 4.14 -12.86 3.43
N ALA A 258 4.12 -12.30 2.21
CA ALA A 258 3.24 -11.18 1.88
C ALA A 258 1.76 -11.56 2.04
N TRP A 259 0.89 -10.55 2.14
CA TRP A 259 -0.55 -10.74 2.14
C TRP A 259 -0.99 -11.63 0.96
N PRO A 260 -1.91 -12.58 1.17
CA PRO A 260 -2.65 -12.88 2.41
C PRO A 260 -1.93 -13.86 3.36
N ALA A 261 -0.75 -14.39 2.98
CA ALA A 261 -0.04 -15.39 3.78
C ALA A 261 0.56 -14.84 5.09
N SER A 262 0.66 -13.51 5.24
CA SER A 262 1.04 -12.84 6.48
C SER A 262 0.11 -13.21 7.66
N HIS A 263 -1.15 -13.55 7.37
CA HIS A 263 -2.12 -14.00 8.37
C HIS A 263 -2.01 -15.48 8.74
N CYS A 264 -1.00 -16.21 8.24
CA CYS A 264 -0.76 -17.57 8.69
C CYS A 264 -0.43 -17.60 10.19
N ARG A 265 -1.20 -18.38 10.96
CA ARG A 265 -1.00 -18.53 12.42
C ARG A 265 0.45 -18.87 12.76
N LYS A 266 1.00 -19.90 12.12
CA LYS A 266 2.40 -20.32 12.36
C LYS A 266 3.40 -19.21 12.05
N PHE A 267 3.22 -18.47 10.95
CA PHE A 267 4.11 -17.36 10.62
C PHE A 267 4.06 -16.28 11.70
N VAL A 268 2.85 -15.88 12.13
CA VAL A 268 2.66 -14.90 13.20
C VAL A 268 3.32 -15.36 14.51
N ASP A 269 3.08 -16.60 14.90
CA ASP A 269 3.63 -17.16 16.15
C ASP A 269 5.17 -17.29 16.10
N ASP A 270 5.74 -17.66 14.95
CA ASP A 270 7.19 -17.74 14.78
C ASP A 270 7.85 -16.35 14.88
N ASN A 271 7.27 -15.32 14.25
CA ASN A 271 7.78 -13.94 14.36
C ASN A 271 7.72 -13.42 15.81
N CYS A 272 6.67 -13.75 16.56
CA CYS A 272 6.58 -13.35 17.98
C CYS A 272 7.60 -14.07 18.88
N ARG A 273 8.05 -15.27 18.50
CA ARG A 273 9.02 -16.06 19.29
C ARG A 273 10.47 -15.68 19.02
N GLU A 274 10.78 -15.25 17.80
CA GLU A 274 12.15 -14.88 17.41
C GLU A 274 12.61 -13.55 18.01
N SER A 275 11.68 -12.70 18.47
CA SER A 275 11.95 -11.39 19.05
C SER A 275 12.21 -11.39 20.57
N GLU A 276 11.98 -12.49 21.29
CA GLU A 276 12.24 -12.54 22.73
C GLU A 276 13.72 -12.81 23.01
N PRO A 277 14.41 -12.00 23.84
CA PRO A 277 15.78 -12.28 24.23
C PRO A 277 15.86 -13.58 25.03
N ASP A 278 16.95 -14.33 24.84
CA ASP A 278 17.20 -15.67 25.40
C ASP A 278 17.43 -15.63 26.94
N ALA A 279 16.43 -15.19 27.70
CA ALA A 279 16.43 -15.18 29.14
C ALA A 279 15.94 -16.55 29.65
N GLY A 280 16.87 -17.50 29.81
CA GLY A 280 16.72 -18.66 30.69
C GLY A 280 15.42 -19.47 30.52
N ARG A 281 15.29 -20.19 29.41
CA ARG A 281 14.18 -21.13 29.17
C ARG A 281 14.07 -22.19 30.27
N GLN A 282 13.06 -22.08 31.12
CA GLN A 282 12.32 -23.28 31.53
C GLN A 282 11.41 -23.67 30.36
N LYS A 283 11.63 -24.86 29.80
CA LYS A 283 10.71 -25.49 28.84
C LYS A 283 9.39 -25.78 29.56
N ASN A 284 8.49 -24.81 29.62
CA ASN A 284 7.09 -25.10 29.88
C ASN A 284 6.48 -25.57 28.56
N GLU A 285 6.03 -26.82 28.55
CA GLU A 285 5.25 -27.38 27.45
C GLU A 285 4.12 -26.40 27.12
N ALA A 286 4.13 -25.88 25.90
CA ALA A 286 3.06 -25.03 25.40
C ALA A 286 1.73 -25.77 25.60
N LYS A 287 0.82 -25.21 26.41
CA LYS A 287 -0.55 -25.71 26.49
C LYS A 287 -1.11 -25.71 25.08
N VAL A 288 -1.32 -26.91 24.54
CA VAL A 288 -2.06 -27.11 23.29
C VAL A 288 -3.46 -26.58 23.52
N ILE A 289 -3.71 -25.33 23.16
CA ILE A 289 -5.07 -24.80 23.14
C ILE A 289 -5.77 -25.54 22.00
N ARG A 290 -6.78 -26.34 22.34
CA ARG A 290 -7.60 -27.06 21.37
C ARG A 290 -8.43 -26.04 20.60
N TYR A 291 -8.12 -25.86 19.32
CA TYR A 291 -8.91 -25.03 18.41
C TYR A 291 -9.66 -25.89 17.37
N ALA A 292 -10.69 -25.26 16.80
CA ALA A 292 -11.84 -25.88 16.16
C ALA A 292 -11.53 -26.93 15.08
N SER A 293 -12.44 -27.91 14.97
CA SER A 293 -12.41 -28.99 13.98
C SER A 293 -12.31 -28.45 12.54
N PRO A 294 -11.56 -29.13 11.63
CA PRO A 294 -11.43 -28.77 10.21
C PRO A 294 -12.73 -28.77 9.38
N SER A 295 -13.89 -29.02 10.01
CA SER A 295 -15.13 -29.42 9.35
C SER A 295 -16.13 -28.29 9.08
N ASP A 296 -15.73 -27.01 9.21
CA ASP A 296 -16.65 -25.87 8.99
C ASP A 296 -16.02 -24.76 8.13
N ARG A 297 -15.18 -25.14 7.15
CA ARG A 297 -14.56 -24.22 6.18
C ARG A 297 -15.61 -23.67 5.20
N SER A 298 -16.53 -22.82 5.67
CA SER A 298 -17.12 -21.82 4.79
C SER A 298 -15.96 -20.98 4.23
N LYS A 299 -15.84 -20.87 2.90
CA LYS A 299 -14.72 -20.19 2.26
C LYS A 299 -14.84 -18.68 2.48
N SER A 300 -14.28 -18.16 3.57
CA SER A 300 -14.20 -16.72 3.80
C SER A 300 -13.31 -16.03 2.76
N ALA A 301 -13.34 -14.70 2.71
CA ALA A 301 -12.54 -13.95 1.75
C ALA A 301 -11.03 -14.17 1.96
N MET A 302 -10.54 -14.16 3.22
CA MET A 302 -9.13 -14.44 3.53
C MET A 302 -8.71 -15.89 3.19
N HIS A 303 -9.55 -16.89 3.47
CA HIS A 303 -9.25 -18.27 3.08
C HIS A 303 -9.19 -18.42 1.56
N SER A 304 -10.12 -17.81 0.83
CA SER A 304 -10.13 -17.83 -0.64
C SER A 304 -8.90 -17.15 -1.23
N ALA A 305 -8.43 -16.05 -0.62
CA ALA A 305 -7.21 -15.37 -1.01
C ALA A 305 -5.97 -16.26 -0.81
N VAL A 306 -5.86 -16.94 0.34
CA VAL A 306 -4.75 -17.85 0.65
C VAL A 306 -4.76 -19.07 -0.27
N ASP A 307 -5.93 -19.66 -0.52
CA ASP A 307 -6.09 -20.79 -1.45
C ASP A 307 -5.62 -20.38 -2.86
N ALA A 308 -6.03 -19.21 -3.34
CA ALA A 308 -5.60 -18.68 -4.64
C ALA A 308 -4.07 -18.49 -4.70
N LEU A 309 -3.46 -17.94 -3.65
CA LEU A 309 -2.01 -17.79 -3.54
C LEU A 309 -1.28 -19.14 -3.56
N GLN A 310 -1.80 -20.15 -2.86
CA GLN A 310 -1.21 -21.49 -2.78
C GLN A 310 -1.29 -22.27 -4.10
N HIS A 311 -2.35 -22.08 -4.86
CA HIS A 311 -2.56 -22.74 -6.15
C HIS A 311 -1.77 -22.11 -7.31
N LEU A 312 -1.24 -20.90 -7.14
CA LEU A 312 -0.35 -20.31 -8.12
C LEU A 312 1.02 -20.98 -8.11
N ALA A 313 1.32 -21.72 -9.18
CA ALA A 313 2.64 -22.31 -9.40
C ALA A 313 3.73 -21.21 -9.37
N VAL A 314 4.79 -21.44 -8.59
CA VAL A 314 5.97 -20.59 -8.56
C VAL A 314 6.71 -20.78 -9.89
N ARG A 315 6.43 -19.94 -10.89
CA ARG A 315 7.20 -19.94 -12.14
C ARG A 315 8.23 -18.82 -12.04
N LYS A 316 9.50 -19.16 -12.19
CA LYS A 316 10.58 -18.16 -12.16
C LYS A 316 10.76 -17.50 -13.54
N ASP A 317 9.67 -17.19 -14.24
CA ASP A 317 9.75 -16.47 -15.51
C ASP A 317 9.76 -14.95 -15.28
N LEU A 318 10.37 -14.22 -16.21
CA LEU A 318 10.51 -12.76 -16.15
C LEU A 318 9.15 -12.04 -16.10
N VAL A 319 8.12 -12.65 -16.69
CA VAL A 319 6.75 -12.12 -16.73
C VAL A 319 6.12 -12.17 -15.34
N GLN A 320 6.24 -13.29 -14.61
CA GLN A 320 5.75 -13.35 -13.22
C GLN A 320 6.50 -12.37 -12.30
N LEU A 321 7.80 -12.15 -12.50
CA LEU A 321 8.54 -11.20 -11.68
C LEU A 321 8.19 -9.73 -11.99
N SER A 322 7.87 -9.39 -13.23
CA SER A 322 7.31 -8.08 -13.61
C SER A 322 5.90 -7.90 -13.04
N ASN A 323 5.06 -8.94 -13.08
CA ASN A 323 3.70 -8.91 -12.53
C ASN A 323 3.70 -8.72 -11.00
N LEU A 324 4.62 -9.42 -10.29
CA LEU A 324 4.85 -9.27 -8.84
C LEU A 324 5.19 -7.86 -8.40
N TRP A 325 5.69 -7.04 -9.33
CA TRP A 325 6.10 -5.67 -9.09
C TRP A 325 4.93 -4.70 -9.22
N LEU A 326 4.07 -4.89 -10.23
CA LEU A 326 2.92 -4.02 -10.47
C LEU A 326 1.99 -3.96 -9.26
N GLY A 327 1.56 -5.11 -8.73
CA GLY A 327 0.62 -5.14 -7.60
C GLY A 327 1.13 -4.38 -6.37
N ARG A 328 2.45 -4.36 -6.16
CA ARG A 328 3.08 -3.65 -5.03
C ARG A 328 3.10 -2.15 -5.25
N VAL A 329 3.56 -1.72 -6.42
CA VAL A 329 3.55 -0.30 -6.79
C VAL A 329 2.13 0.24 -6.73
N CYS A 330 1.15 -0.52 -7.22
CA CYS A 330 -0.27 -0.19 -7.12
C CYS A 330 -0.75 -0.05 -5.68
N LYS A 331 -0.37 -0.97 -4.79
CA LYS A 331 -0.71 -0.93 -3.36
C LYS A 331 -0.10 0.29 -2.68
N THR A 332 1.22 0.52 -2.83
CA THR A 332 1.91 1.68 -2.26
C THR A 332 1.36 2.99 -2.83
N ALA A 333 1.15 3.07 -4.15
CA ALA A 333 0.50 4.22 -4.78
C ALA A 333 -0.89 4.51 -4.20
N SER A 334 -1.64 3.47 -3.86
CA SER A 334 -2.96 3.63 -3.25
C SER A 334 -2.85 4.12 -1.82
N HIS A 335 -1.88 3.64 -1.04
CA HIS A 335 -1.58 4.16 0.30
C HIS A 335 -1.21 5.65 0.25
N GLU A 336 -0.22 6.03 -0.56
CA GLU A 336 0.26 7.42 -0.62
C GLU A 336 -0.83 8.38 -1.15
N LEU A 337 -1.62 7.94 -2.13
CA LEU A 337 -2.76 8.73 -2.56
C LEU A 337 -3.83 8.83 -1.46
N GLY A 338 -4.00 7.83 -0.59
CA GLY A 338 -4.96 7.88 0.51
C GLY A 338 -4.69 9.07 1.44
N HIS A 339 -3.42 9.37 1.70
CA HIS A 339 -3.02 10.58 2.42
C HIS A 339 -3.41 11.88 1.70
N CYS A 340 -3.39 11.90 0.36
CA CYS A 340 -3.90 13.02 -0.43
C CYS A 340 -5.43 13.17 -0.37
N PHE A 341 -6.15 12.11 0.01
CA PHE A 341 -7.57 12.13 0.35
C PHE A 341 -7.83 12.46 1.83
N GLY A 342 -6.79 12.83 2.58
CA GLY A 342 -6.85 13.17 4.00
C GLY A 342 -6.91 11.98 4.93
N MET A 343 -6.76 10.75 4.43
CA MET A 343 -6.72 9.55 5.28
C MET A 343 -5.40 9.49 6.02
N ASP A 344 -5.47 9.31 7.33
CA ASP A 344 -4.30 9.02 8.17
C ASP A 344 -4.04 7.50 8.25
N HIS A 345 -2.98 7.08 8.93
CA HIS A 345 -2.73 5.67 9.16
C HIS A 345 -3.91 4.99 9.88
N CYS A 346 -4.33 3.83 9.37
CA CYS A 346 -5.49 3.10 9.85
C CYS A 346 -5.10 2.05 10.88
N VAL A 347 -5.79 2.04 12.02
CA VAL A 347 -5.53 1.10 13.12
C VAL A 347 -6.72 0.20 13.46
N TYR A 348 -7.81 0.30 12.70
CA TYR A 348 -9.08 -0.39 12.97
C TYR A 348 -9.09 -1.86 12.49
N TYR A 349 -8.48 -2.09 11.34
CA TYR A 349 -8.43 -3.37 10.62
C TYR A 349 -7.07 -3.53 9.94
N ALA A 350 -6.79 -4.72 9.42
CA ALA A 350 -5.81 -4.82 8.36
C ALA A 350 -6.30 -3.96 7.19
N CYS A 351 -5.48 -3.01 6.72
CA CYS A 351 -5.87 -1.99 5.75
C CYS A 351 -4.65 -1.57 4.95
N VAL A 352 -4.83 -1.22 3.68
CA VAL A 352 -3.75 -0.61 2.89
C VAL A 352 -3.28 0.72 3.48
N MET A 353 -4.12 1.41 4.26
CA MET A 353 -3.75 2.64 4.98
C MET A 353 -3.07 2.37 6.31
N GLN A 354 -2.73 1.14 6.71
CA GLN A 354 -1.90 0.95 7.91
C GLN A 354 -0.53 1.60 7.72
N GLY A 355 0.02 2.21 8.77
CA GLY A 355 1.40 2.66 8.74
C GLY A 355 2.38 1.49 8.65
N THR A 356 3.59 1.79 8.20
CA THR A 356 4.61 0.80 7.90
C THR A 356 5.96 1.25 8.43
N SER A 357 6.61 0.39 9.19
CA SER A 357 7.97 0.59 9.69
C SER A 357 9.02 -0.17 8.87
N GLY A 358 8.59 -0.98 7.89
CA GLY A 358 9.52 -1.77 7.08
C GLY A 358 8.87 -2.69 6.04
N LEU A 359 9.70 -3.26 5.17
CA LEU A 359 9.23 -4.07 4.02
C LEU A 359 8.45 -5.33 4.40
N THR A 360 8.64 -5.86 5.60
CA THR A 360 7.87 -7.04 6.05
C THR A 360 6.45 -6.62 6.41
N GLU A 361 6.28 -5.54 7.17
CA GLU A 361 4.97 -4.98 7.52
C GLU A 361 4.23 -4.54 6.25
N ASP A 362 4.88 -3.74 5.40
CA ASP A 362 4.33 -3.33 4.09
C ASP A 362 3.84 -4.57 3.31
N ALA A 363 4.71 -5.57 3.09
CA ALA A 363 4.32 -6.75 2.33
C ALA A 363 3.15 -7.51 2.95
N GLY A 364 2.98 -7.45 4.27
CA GLY A 364 1.91 -8.11 5.01
C GLY A 364 0.56 -7.41 4.97
N GLN A 365 0.51 -6.12 4.60
CA GLN A 365 -0.71 -5.33 4.48
C GLN A 365 -1.55 -5.73 3.25
N PRO A 366 -2.90 -5.66 3.35
CA PRO A 366 -3.78 -5.98 2.24
C PRO A 366 -3.80 -4.90 1.14
N PRO A 367 -4.22 -5.23 -0.08
CA PRO A 367 -4.41 -4.27 -1.18
C PRO A 367 -5.81 -3.62 -1.20
N TYR A 368 -6.50 -3.57 -0.05
CA TYR A 368 -7.84 -3.01 0.09
C TYR A 368 -7.92 -1.98 1.21
N LEU A 369 -8.89 -1.07 1.10
CA LEU A 369 -9.33 -0.23 2.23
C LEU A 369 -10.29 -1.02 3.12
N CYS A 370 -10.19 -0.81 4.43
CA CYS A 370 -11.13 -1.37 5.38
C CYS A 370 -12.47 -0.60 5.35
N PRO A 371 -13.54 -1.09 6.03
CA PRO A 371 -14.84 -0.40 6.03
C PRO A 371 -14.79 1.06 6.50
N VAL A 372 -13.85 1.42 7.40
CA VAL A 372 -13.68 2.80 7.87
C VAL A 372 -13.13 3.70 6.77
N ASP A 373 -12.08 3.27 6.07
CA ASP A 373 -11.46 4.09 5.04
C ASP A 373 -12.22 4.06 3.71
N LEU A 374 -12.95 2.96 3.41
CA LEU A 374 -13.95 2.95 2.32
C LEU A 374 -15.05 3.98 2.58
N ALA A 375 -15.54 4.10 3.81
CA ALA A 375 -16.55 5.11 4.16
C ALA A 375 -16.02 6.55 4.03
N LYS A 376 -14.71 6.78 4.19
CA LYS A 376 -14.05 8.06 3.87
C LYS A 376 -13.97 8.25 2.36
N LEU A 377 -13.47 7.25 1.62
CA LEU A 377 -13.31 7.30 0.17
C LEU A 377 -14.63 7.62 -0.54
N PHE A 378 -15.70 6.88 -0.24
CA PHE A 378 -16.97 7.01 -0.93
C PHE A 378 -17.66 8.35 -0.68
N ARG A 379 -17.36 9.05 0.42
CA ARG A 379 -17.80 10.43 0.62
C ARG A 379 -17.13 11.41 -0.34
N VAL A 380 -15.92 11.09 -0.83
CA VAL A 380 -15.19 11.90 -1.81
C VAL A 380 -15.57 11.52 -3.24
N THR A 381 -15.62 10.21 -3.54
CA THR A 381 -15.81 9.73 -4.91
C THR A 381 -17.27 9.55 -5.32
N GLY A 382 -18.19 9.42 -4.35
CA GLY A 382 -19.59 9.11 -4.59
C GLY A 382 -19.84 7.69 -5.08
N ALA A 383 -18.84 6.81 -5.07
CA ALA A 383 -18.99 5.42 -5.48
C ALA A 383 -19.70 4.57 -4.42
N ASP A 384 -20.38 3.52 -4.87
CA ASP A 384 -20.84 2.43 -4.01
C ASP A 384 -19.81 1.28 -3.94
N GLU A 385 -19.84 0.52 -2.84
CA GLU A 385 -18.87 -0.56 -2.59
C GLU A 385 -18.94 -1.65 -3.67
N LYS A 386 -20.13 -1.97 -4.18
CA LYS A 386 -20.29 -3.03 -5.19
C LYS A 386 -19.65 -2.62 -6.51
N ALA A 387 -19.86 -1.40 -6.97
CA ALA A 387 -19.24 -0.87 -8.20
C ALA A 387 -17.71 -0.77 -8.06
N HIS A 388 -17.23 -0.27 -6.92
CA HIS A 388 -15.81 -0.20 -6.59
C HIS A 388 -15.15 -1.59 -6.64
N ASP A 389 -15.68 -2.57 -5.91
CA ASP A 389 -15.12 -3.92 -5.84
C ASP A 389 -15.21 -4.65 -7.19
N THR A 390 -16.25 -4.39 -7.98
CA THR A 390 -16.39 -4.92 -9.34
C THR A 390 -15.30 -4.37 -10.27
N ALA A 391 -15.00 -3.06 -10.19
CA ALA A 391 -13.95 -2.44 -10.97
C ALA A 391 -12.56 -3.01 -10.62
N LEU A 392 -12.27 -3.16 -9.32
CA LEU A 392 -11.02 -3.78 -8.85
C LEU A 392 -10.92 -5.24 -9.27
N LEU A 393 -12.02 -6.00 -9.21
CA LEU A 393 -12.02 -7.39 -9.64
C LEU A 393 -11.70 -7.49 -11.14
N ALA A 394 -12.33 -6.66 -11.97
CA ALA A 394 -12.08 -6.62 -13.40
C ALA A 394 -10.60 -6.33 -13.71
N PHE A 395 -9.97 -5.42 -12.97
CA PHE A 395 -8.53 -5.20 -13.09
C PHE A 395 -7.74 -6.45 -12.70
N CYS A 396 -7.99 -7.01 -11.52
CA CYS A 396 -7.23 -8.13 -10.97
C CYS A 396 -7.30 -9.38 -11.85
N GLU A 397 -8.43 -9.65 -12.52
CA GLU A 397 -8.58 -10.80 -13.42
C GLU A 397 -7.69 -10.72 -14.68
N ARG A 398 -7.36 -9.51 -15.14
CA ARG A 398 -6.38 -9.30 -16.22
C ARG A 398 -4.97 -9.70 -15.78
N TRP A 399 -4.68 -9.56 -14.50
CA TRP A 399 -3.39 -9.84 -13.87
C TRP A 399 -3.40 -11.09 -12.99
N ARG A 400 -4.21 -12.10 -13.30
CA ARG A 400 -4.37 -13.36 -12.55
C ARG A 400 -3.09 -14.19 -12.29
N HIS A 401 -1.97 -13.82 -12.91
CA HIS A 401 -0.67 -14.46 -12.71
C HIS A 401 0.22 -13.70 -11.71
N ASP A 402 -0.17 -12.48 -11.36
CA ASP A 402 0.37 -11.79 -10.19
C ASP A 402 -0.20 -12.42 -8.90
N LYS A 403 0.65 -12.66 -7.92
CA LYS A 403 0.24 -13.34 -6.68
C LYS A 403 -0.67 -12.48 -5.81
N LEU A 404 -0.36 -11.19 -5.68
CA LEU A 404 -1.14 -10.27 -4.86
C LEU A 404 -2.51 -10.04 -5.50
N LEU A 405 -2.55 -9.76 -6.80
CA LEU A 405 -3.78 -9.47 -7.53
C LEU A 405 -4.64 -10.73 -7.71
N ALA A 406 -4.06 -11.92 -7.88
CA ALA A 406 -4.85 -13.15 -7.90
C ALA A 406 -5.48 -13.48 -6.54
N ALA A 407 -4.72 -13.30 -5.45
CA ALA A 407 -5.26 -13.45 -4.11
C ALA A 407 -6.36 -12.40 -3.84
N PHE A 408 -6.15 -11.17 -4.30
CA PHE A 408 -7.13 -10.10 -4.15
C PHE A 408 -8.39 -10.34 -4.98
N ALA A 409 -8.27 -10.83 -6.22
CA ALA A 409 -9.43 -11.25 -7.02
C ALA A 409 -10.26 -12.32 -6.31
N ALA A 410 -9.62 -13.29 -5.67
CA ALA A 410 -10.32 -14.33 -4.90
C ALA A 410 -11.02 -13.75 -3.65
N TRP A 411 -10.38 -12.80 -2.97
CA TRP A 411 -10.99 -12.06 -1.85
C TRP A 411 -12.23 -11.27 -2.31
N LEU A 412 -12.10 -10.49 -3.40
CA LEU A 412 -13.16 -9.65 -3.97
C LEU A 412 -14.39 -10.46 -4.39
N LYS A 413 -14.19 -11.65 -4.97
CA LYS A 413 -15.31 -12.54 -5.34
C LYS A 413 -16.16 -12.95 -4.14
N VAL A 414 -15.53 -13.20 -3.00
CA VAL A 414 -16.27 -13.50 -1.76
C VAL A 414 -16.92 -12.24 -1.23
N ARG A 415 -16.22 -11.11 -1.20
CA ARG A 415 -16.78 -9.84 -0.69
C ARG A 415 -18.01 -9.41 -1.48
N LEU A 416 -17.96 -9.48 -2.81
CA LEU A 416 -19.11 -9.18 -3.68
C LEU A 416 -20.30 -10.11 -3.38
N ALA A 417 -20.07 -11.40 -3.16
CA ALA A 417 -21.13 -12.33 -2.78
C ALA A 417 -21.71 -12.02 -1.39
N GLU A 418 -20.89 -11.57 -0.43
CA GLU A 418 -21.35 -11.10 0.88
C GLU A 418 -22.24 -9.84 0.75
N LEU A 419 -21.84 -8.88 -0.10
CA LEU A 419 -22.62 -7.69 -0.39
C LEU A 419 -23.97 -8.02 -1.06
N GLU A 420 -23.97 -8.99 -1.98
CA GLU A 420 -25.21 -9.46 -2.64
C GLU A 420 -26.16 -10.16 -1.66
N ALA A 421 -25.63 -10.95 -0.73
CA ALA A 421 -26.42 -11.58 0.30
C ALA A 421 -27.01 -10.56 1.29
N ALA A 422 -26.25 -9.50 1.63
CA ALA A 422 -26.72 -8.43 2.51
C ALA A 422 -27.71 -7.47 1.83
N GLY A 423 -27.60 -7.26 0.52
CA GLY A 423 -28.45 -6.38 -0.28
C GLY A 423 -29.79 -6.98 -0.75
N ALA A 424 -30.10 -8.23 -0.39
CA ALA A 424 -31.43 -8.80 -0.59
C ALA A 424 -32.48 -7.99 0.23
N PRO A 425 -33.68 -7.74 -0.31
CA PRO A 425 -34.48 -6.56 0.05
C PRO A 425 -34.91 -6.51 1.52
N GLY A 426 -34.41 -5.47 2.21
CA GLY A 426 -34.82 -5.03 3.54
C GLY A 426 -34.45 -3.56 3.79
N GLY A 427 -35.07 -2.63 3.04
CA GLY A 427 -35.19 -1.19 3.38
C GLY A 427 -33.88 -0.40 3.56
N GLY A 428 -33.38 0.22 2.49
CA GLY A 428 -32.26 1.15 2.58
C GLY A 428 -32.63 2.47 3.27
N SER A 429 -31.77 2.93 4.18
CA SER A 429 -31.72 4.34 4.57
C SER A 429 -30.63 5.04 3.76
N GLU A 430 -31.03 6.03 2.98
CA GLU A 430 -30.12 7.00 2.35
C GLU A 430 -29.41 7.79 3.46
N GLU A 431 -28.10 7.59 3.65
CA GLU A 431 -27.28 8.55 4.39
C GLU A 431 -26.92 9.70 3.46
N GLU A 432 -27.29 10.91 3.87
CA GLU A 432 -27.12 12.17 3.14
C GLU A 432 -25.67 12.33 2.64
N ALA A 433 -25.54 12.40 1.31
CA ALA A 433 -24.36 12.99 0.69
C ALA A 433 -24.23 14.42 1.20
N ILE A 434 -23.03 14.81 1.64
CA ILE A 434 -22.75 16.19 2.04
C ILE A 434 -23.05 17.07 0.82
N MET A 435 -24.05 17.96 0.97
CA MET A 435 -24.30 19.03 0.01
C MET A 435 -23.07 19.95 0.02
N LEU A 436 -22.41 20.02 -1.13
CA LEU A 436 -21.17 20.78 -1.34
C LEU A 436 -21.51 22.25 -1.60
N ASP A 437 -20.82 23.15 -0.89
CA ASP A 437 -20.80 24.60 -1.16
C ASP A 437 -20.12 24.95 -2.49
#